data_AF-A0A841V344-F1
#
_entry.id   AF-A0A841V344-F1
#
_cell.length_a   1.000
_cell.length_b   1.000
_cell.length_c   1.000
_cell.angle_alpha   90.00
_cell.angle_beta   90.00
_cell.angle_gamma   90.00
#
_symmetry.space_group_name_H-M   'P 1'
#
loop_
_entity.id
_entity.type
_entity.pdbx_description
1 polymer ?
#
loop_
_entity_poly.entity_id
_entity_poly.type
_entity_poly.pdbx_seq_one_letter_code
_entity_poly.pdbx_strand_id
1 'polypeptide(L)'
;MIQNLVLRIISLLVETLASVITDAAQHIKAGPVDSSNSSNLPIIVITPGCFTISQQPGENTSNQPRPEEFREKLAVSQEKPLGPYILAKTPLQGTVQCQVFFAEGTLTEKQIWLQEKQDFTINYKTQECNFTYDISKAKSILFIYSFVGIFSLRNFEQELFIEVQAASTNELEKLTALIAGSILTHHDQLIKAYNQDPTYKTEYNAASLGILAKLHQIQFLAGNPADTSSIKMTLKFLVTGQLKATRAISENFGIIEKIEIIEPTVSR
;
A
#
# COMPACT_ATOMS: atom_id res chain seq x y z
N MET A 1 5.36 8.34 -5.10
CA MET A 1 4.56 7.70 -4.05
C MET A 1 3.24 7.13 -4.55
N ILE A 2 2.62 7.72 -5.58
CA ILE A 2 1.26 7.31 -6.04
C ILE A 2 1.24 6.25 -7.15
N GLN A 3 2.31 5.48 -7.40
CA GLN A 3 2.34 4.51 -8.50
C GLN A 3 1.21 3.47 -8.42
N ASN A 4 0.90 2.97 -7.23
CA ASN A 4 -0.19 2.01 -7.06
C ASN A 4 -1.58 2.67 -7.26
N LEU A 5 -1.72 3.96 -6.96
CA LEU A 5 -2.92 4.72 -7.31
C LEU A 5 -3.07 4.81 -8.83
N VAL A 6 -1.98 5.05 -9.57
CA VAL A 6 -1.98 5.05 -11.04
C VAL A 6 -2.50 3.73 -11.58
N LEU A 7 -2.01 2.59 -11.07
CA LEU A 7 -2.49 1.27 -11.45
C LEU A 7 -3.99 1.09 -11.18
N ARG A 8 -4.47 1.53 -10.00
CA ARG A 8 -5.88 1.46 -9.66
C ARG A 8 -6.75 2.35 -10.56
N ILE A 9 -6.29 3.55 -10.89
CA ILE A 9 -6.97 4.46 -11.83
C ILE A 9 -7.04 3.83 -13.22
N ILE A 10 -5.97 3.18 -13.70
CA ILE A 10 -5.99 2.44 -14.96
C ILE A 10 -7.09 1.38 -14.94
N SER A 11 -7.13 0.54 -13.90
CA SER A 11 -8.18 -0.49 -13.78
C SER A 11 -9.59 0.11 -13.81
N LEU A 12 -9.81 1.21 -13.08
CA LEU A 12 -11.08 1.93 -13.08
C LEU A 12 -11.44 2.48 -14.47
N LEU A 13 -10.48 3.10 -15.17
CA LEU A 13 -10.74 3.69 -16.49
C LEU A 13 -10.98 2.61 -17.55
N VAL A 14 -10.27 1.49 -17.49
CA VAL A 14 -10.54 0.33 -18.37
C VAL A 14 -11.98 -0.15 -18.20
N GLU A 15 -12.46 -0.26 -16.95
CA GLU A 15 -13.83 -0.67 -16.66
C GLU A 15 -14.86 0.37 -17.12
N THR A 16 -14.68 1.64 -16.71
CA THR A 16 -15.67 2.70 -16.95
C THR A 16 -15.73 3.16 -18.41
N LEU A 17 -14.64 3.00 -19.16
CA LEU A 17 -14.57 3.38 -20.58
C LEU A 17 -14.80 2.22 -21.55
N ALA A 18 -15.04 1.00 -21.06
CA ALA A 18 -15.19 -0.19 -21.92
C ALA A 18 -16.33 -0.08 -22.95
N SER A 19 -17.39 0.68 -22.64
CA SER A 19 -18.51 0.94 -23.56
C SER A 19 -18.22 2.03 -24.60
N VAL A 20 -17.13 2.76 -24.43
CA VAL A 20 -16.74 3.92 -25.26
C VAL A 20 -15.49 3.63 -26.08
N ILE A 21 -14.56 2.83 -25.55
CA ILE A 21 -13.31 2.43 -26.19
C ILE A 21 -13.29 0.91 -26.28
N THR A 22 -13.35 0.39 -27.51
CA THR A 22 -13.12 -1.03 -27.77
C THR A 22 -11.72 -1.41 -27.31
N ASP A 23 -11.57 -2.54 -26.60
CA ASP A 23 -10.28 -2.99 -26.06
C ASP A 23 -9.54 -1.93 -25.22
N ALA A 24 -10.27 -1.19 -24.36
CA ALA A 24 -9.77 -0.08 -23.55
C ALA A 24 -8.41 -0.31 -22.86
N ALA A 25 -8.10 -1.55 -22.46
CA ALA A 25 -6.82 -1.93 -21.86
C ALA A 25 -5.60 -1.70 -22.78
N GLN A 26 -5.77 -1.69 -24.11
CA GLN A 26 -4.69 -1.38 -25.06
C GLN A 26 -4.42 0.12 -25.18
N HIS A 27 -5.40 0.94 -24.81
CA HIS A 27 -5.37 2.39 -25.00
C HIS A 27 -4.96 3.15 -23.72
N ILE A 28 -5.06 2.52 -22.55
CA ILE A 28 -4.84 3.16 -21.24
C ILE A 28 -3.59 2.55 -20.58
N LYS A 29 -2.58 3.37 -20.29
CA LYS A 29 -1.29 2.90 -19.77
C LYS A 29 -0.64 3.85 -18.77
N ALA A 30 0.27 3.30 -17.96
CA ALA A 30 1.12 4.04 -17.02
C ALA A 30 2.42 4.50 -17.68
N GLY A 31 2.95 5.65 -17.22
CA GLY A 31 4.31 6.10 -17.50
C GLY A 31 4.43 7.04 -18.70
N PRO A 32 5.61 7.65 -18.93
CA PRO A 32 5.82 8.46 -20.12
C PRO A 32 5.79 7.53 -21.35
N VAL A 33 4.97 7.89 -22.33
CA VAL A 33 4.84 7.14 -23.57
C VAL A 33 5.52 7.97 -24.65
N ASP A 34 6.41 7.35 -25.42
CA ASP A 34 6.94 7.97 -26.62
C ASP A 34 5.77 8.36 -27.54
N SER A 35 5.64 9.67 -27.76
CA SER A 35 4.59 10.31 -28.55
C SER A 35 4.59 9.95 -30.04
N SER A 36 5.40 8.96 -30.45
CA SER A 36 5.64 8.54 -31.83
C SER A 36 4.69 7.44 -32.32
N ASN A 37 3.93 6.78 -31.44
CA ASN A 37 2.98 5.74 -31.83
C ASN A 37 1.57 6.31 -32.07
N SER A 38 1.40 7.09 -33.14
CA SER A 38 0.11 7.65 -33.57
C SER A 38 -0.85 6.64 -34.22
N SER A 39 -0.47 5.36 -34.31
CA SER A 39 -1.19 4.34 -35.08
C SER A 39 -2.37 3.69 -34.33
N ASN A 40 -2.55 3.94 -33.02
CA ASN A 40 -3.62 3.32 -32.23
C ASN A 40 -4.32 4.32 -31.29
N LEU A 41 -5.08 5.26 -31.86
CA LEU A 41 -5.89 6.23 -31.11
C LEU A 41 -7.22 5.59 -30.63
N PRO A 42 -7.78 6.01 -29.47
CA PRO A 42 -7.26 7.04 -28.57
C PRO A 42 -6.07 6.54 -27.73
N ILE A 43 -5.24 7.45 -27.21
CA ILE A 43 -4.14 7.13 -26.30
C ILE A 43 -4.36 7.88 -25.00
N ILE A 44 -4.42 7.15 -23.89
CA ILE A 44 -4.60 7.68 -22.54
C ILE A 44 -3.39 7.26 -21.70
N VAL A 45 -2.66 8.25 -21.21
CA VAL A 45 -1.40 8.06 -20.48
C VAL A 45 -1.50 8.69 -19.12
N ILE A 46 -1.25 7.90 -18.08
CA ILE A 46 -1.34 8.36 -16.69
C ILE A 46 0.06 8.37 -16.09
N THR A 47 0.50 9.55 -15.67
CA THR A 47 1.88 9.79 -15.23
C THR A 47 1.90 10.54 -13.91
N PRO A 48 2.61 10.04 -12.88
CA PRO A 48 2.86 10.82 -11.68
C PRO A 48 3.78 12.00 -12.00
N GLY A 49 3.41 13.18 -11.52
CA GLY A 49 4.18 14.42 -11.66
C GLY A 49 5.03 14.74 -10.45
N CYS A 50 5.26 16.04 -10.23
CA CYS A 50 6.09 16.53 -9.14
C CYS A 50 5.61 16.01 -7.78
N PHE A 51 6.56 15.58 -6.95
CA PHE A 51 6.31 15.10 -5.60
C PHE A 51 6.97 16.04 -4.60
N THR A 52 6.19 16.54 -3.66
CA THR A 52 6.64 17.44 -2.61
C THR A 52 6.23 16.89 -1.24
N ILE A 53 7.09 17.11 -0.25
CA ILE A 53 6.83 16.76 1.14
C ILE A 53 6.91 18.05 1.95
N SER A 54 5.96 18.26 2.86
CA SER A 54 6.02 19.39 3.78
C SER A 54 7.30 19.34 4.61
N GLN A 55 8.00 20.46 4.68
CA GLN A 55 9.20 20.61 5.51
C GLN A 55 8.85 20.72 7.00
N GLN A 56 7.63 21.17 7.32
CA GLN A 56 7.18 21.27 8.70
C GLN A 56 6.79 19.88 9.23
N PRO A 57 7.32 19.47 10.39
CA PRO A 57 6.84 18.27 11.05
C PRO A 57 5.34 18.37 11.35
N GLY A 58 4.59 17.29 11.09
CA GLY A 58 3.27 17.16 11.69
C GLY A 58 3.37 17.06 13.22
N GLU A 59 2.23 16.93 13.91
CA GLU A 59 2.13 16.96 15.38
C GLU A 59 3.01 15.93 16.14
N ASN A 60 3.56 14.93 15.45
CA ASN A 60 4.43 13.92 16.03
C ASN A 60 5.90 14.13 15.60
N THR A 61 6.69 14.70 16.50
CA THR A 61 8.16 14.83 16.34
C THR A 61 8.85 13.47 16.52
N SER A 62 9.93 13.25 15.76
CA SER A 62 10.74 12.01 15.68
C SER A 62 11.55 11.68 16.97
N ASN A 63 11.01 11.96 18.16
CA ASN A 63 11.79 11.94 19.40
C ASN A 63 11.21 11.02 20.48
N GLN A 64 10.02 10.46 20.28
CA GLN A 64 9.36 9.60 21.28
C GLN A 64 9.21 8.17 20.75
N PRO A 65 9.90 7.19 21.35
CA PRO A 65 9.67 5.78 21.10
C PRO A 65 8.21 5.40 21.41
N ARG A 66 7.58 4.66 20.50
CA ARG A 66 6.19 4.19 20.63
C ARG A 66 6.05 2.78 20.04
N PRO A 67 5.11 1.96 20.56
CA PRO A 67 4.74 0.70 19.91
C PRO A 67 4.13 0.95 18.52
N GLU A 68 4.59 0.21 17.54
CA GLU A 68 4.11 0.24 16.16
C GLU A 68 3.76 -1.17 15.70
N GLU A 69 2.57 -1.35 15.11
CA GLU A 69 2.18 -2.65 14.52
C GLU A 69 2.99 -2.90 13.25
N PHE A 70 3.50 -4.11 13.12
CA PHE A 70 4.17 -4.61 11.93
C PHE A 70 3.56 -5.94 11.52
N ARG A 71 3.42 -6.11 10.20
CA ARG A 71 2.90 -7.33 9.58
C ARG A 71 3.95 -7.87 8.65
N GLU A 72 4.34 -9.10 8.87
CA GLU A 72 5.40 -9.75 8.12
C GLU A 72 4.91 -11.09 7.61
N LYS A 73 4.99 -11.28 6.29
CA LYS A 73 4.63 -12.54 5.66
C LYS A 73 5.89 -13.26 5.19
N LEU A 74 6.07 -14.48 5.66
CA LEU A 74 7.23 -15.32 5.36
C LEU A 74 6.78 -16.59 4.64
N ALA A 75 7.53 -17.02 3.63
CA ALA A 75 7.33 -18.32 3.01
C ALA A 75 7.84 -19.42 3.96
N VAL A 76 7.10 -20.53 4.05
CA VAL A 76 7.54 -21.69 4.84
C VAL A 76 8.67 -22.40 4.10
N SER A 77 9.81 -22.58 4.78
CA SER A 77 10.94 -23.31 4.22
C SER A 77 10.62 -24.80 4.15
N GLN A 78 10.77 -25.43 2.98
CA GLN A 78 10.56 -26.87 2.84
C GLN A 78 11.69 -27.68 3.49
N GLU A 79 12.90 -27.12 3.58
CA GLU A 79 14.05 -27.79 4.20
C GLU A 79 14.03 -27.67 5.72
N LYS A 80 13.54 -26.54 6.24
CA LYS A 80 13.48 -26.23 7.67
C LYS A 80 12.11 -25.64 8.04
N PRO A 81 11.03 -26.43 7.94
CA PRO A 81 9.68 -25.92 8.14
C PRO A 81 9.43 -25.40 9.55
N LEU A 82 10.16 -25.90 10.55
CA LEU A 82 10.03 -25.49 11.95
C LEU A 82 10.94 -24.31 12.34
N GLY A 83 11.73 -23.77 11.40
CA GLY A 83 12.61 -22.63 11.62
C GLY A 83 14.10 -22.99 11.86
N PRO A 84 14.90 -22.02 12.31
CA PRO A 84 14.47 -20.69 12.75
C PRO A 84 14.02 -19.79 11.60
N TYR A 85 12.94 -19.04 11.82
CA TYR A 85 12.51 -17.92 10.98
C TYR A 85 12.99 -16.63 11.62
N ILE A 86 13.69 -15.78 10.87
CA ILE A 86 14.17 -14.49 11.38
C ILE A 86 13.11 -13.42 11.12
N LEU A 87 12.60 -12.79 12.17
CA LEU A 87 11.67 -11.67 12.07
C LEU A 87 12.41 -10.40 11.66
N ALA A 88 11.82 -9.57 10.80
CA ALA A 88 12.47 -8.37 10.29
C ALA A 88 12.70 -7.27 11.34
N LYS A 89 11.95 -7.29 12.46
CA LYS A 89 12.07 -6.34 13.57
C LYS A 89 11.98 -7.09 14.90
N THR A 90 12.62 -6.57 15.95
CA THR A 90 12.45 -7.11 17.31
C THR A 90 11.03 -6.86 17.79
N PRO A 91 10.22 -7.91 18.04
CA PRO A 91 8.88 -7.75 18.58
C PRO A 91 8.92 -7.33 20.05
N LEU A 92 7.91 -6.57 20.47
CA LEU A 92 7.57 -6.38 21.88
C LEU A 92 7.01 -7.68 22.44
N GLN A 93 7.46 -8.05 23.63
CA GLN A 93 7.10 -9.33 24.24
C GLN A 93 5.58 -9.42 24.46
N GLY A 94 4.99 -10.56 24.11
CA GLY A 94 3.56 -10.81 24.27
C GLY A 94 2.65 -10.08 23.27
N THR A 95 3.22 -9.41 22.26
CA THR A 95 2.44 -8.76 21.18
C THR A 95 2.33 -9.61 19.92
N VAL A 96 3.02 -10.75 19.86
CA VAL A 96 3.14 -11.53 18.64
C VAL A 96 1.93 -12.43 18.44
N GLN A 97 1.29 -12.27 17.28
CA GLN A 97 0.26 -13.15 16.77
C GLN A 97 0.80 -13.85 15.52
N CYS A 98 0.56 -15.14 15.40
CA CYS A 98 1.02 -15.95 14.29
C CYS A 98 -0.14 -16.65 13.62
N GLN A 99 -0.26 -16.44 12.31
CA GLN A 99 -1.26 -17.10 11.46
C GLN A 99 -0.55 -17.89 10.36
N VAL A 100 -0.99 -19.11 10.11
CA VAL A 100 -0.36 -20.03 9.13
C VAL A 100 -1.36 -20.38 8.04
N PHE A 101 -0.91 -20.33 6.78
CA PHE A 101 -1.74 -20.56 5.59
C PHE A 101 -1.30 -21.83 4.86
N PHE A 102 -2.19 -22.80 4.71
CA PHE A 102 -1.89 -24.09 4.05
C PHE A 102 -2.20 -24.13 2.56
N ALA A 103 -3.19 -23.35 2.12
CA ALA A 103 -3.65 -23.31 0.74
C ALA A 103 -3.95 -21.86 0.35
N GLU A 104 -2.94 -20.99 0.50
CA GLU A 104 -3.09 -19.56 0.27
C GLU A 104 -3.58 -19.24 -1.15
N GLY A 105 -4.59 -18.36 -1.26
CA GLY A 105 -5.09 -17.88 -2.55
C GLY A 105 -5.95 -18.89 -3.30
N THR A 106 -6.40 -19.97 -2.64
CA THR A 106 -7.34 -20.94 -3.21
C THR A 106 -8.73 -20.81 -2.59
N LEU A 107 -9.74 -21.36 -3.26
CA LEU A 107 -11.10 -21.52 -2.69
C LEU A 107 -11.12 -22.42 -1.43
N THR A 108 -10.04 -23.14 -1.15
CA THR A 108 -9.87 -24.06 -0.02
C THR A 108 -8.85 -23.56 0.99
N GLU A 109 -8.61 -22.25 1.02
CA GLU A 109 -7.66 -21.62 1.95
C GLU A 109 -7.95 -22.02 3.39
N LYS A 110 -7.01 -22.74 3.98
CA LYS A 110 -7.05 -23.14 5.39
C LYS A 110 -6.03 -22.31 6.16
N GLN A 111 -6.55 -21.55 7.12
CA GLN A 111 -5.77 -20.70 8.02
C GLN A 111 -5.91 -21.19 9.47
N ILE A 112 -4.81 -21.14 10.23
CA ILE A 112 -4.79 -21.50 11.65
C ILE A 112 -4.04 -20.41 12.42
N TRP A 113 -4.59 -19.99 13.56
CA TRP A 113 -3.91 -19.15 14.53
C TRP A 113 -3.14 -20.01 15.52
N LEU A 114 -1.87 -19.68 15.71
CA LEU A 114 -0.96 -20.37 16.62
C LEU A 114 -0.69 -19.50 17.85
N GLN A 115 -0.45 -20.15 18.99
CA GLN A 115 -0.19 -19.48 20.27
C GLN A 115 1.29 -19.53 20.65
N GLU A 116 1.84 -18.37 21.03
CA GLU A 116 3.22 -18.27 21.52
C GLU A 116 3.39 -19.09 22.81
N LYS A 117 4.56 -19.72 22.97
CA LYS A 117 4.95 -20.65 24.05
C LYS A 117 4.26 -22.02 24.02
N GLN A 118 3.24 -22.20 23.17
CA GLN A 118 2.60 -23.50 22.95
C GLN A 118 2.96 -24.08 21.58
N ASP A 119 2.69 -23.32 20.52
CA ASP A 119 2.84 -23.75 19.12
C ASP A 119 4.11 -23.22 18.46
N PHE A 120 4.68 -22.14 19.02
CA PHE A 120 5.95 -21.56 18.60
C PHE A 120 6.61 -20.77 19.74
N THR A 121 7.90 -20.46 19.59
CA THR A 121 8.68 -19.69 20.55
C THR A 121 9.49 -18.63 19.85
N ILE A 122 9.67 -17.48 20.49
CA ILE A 122 10.45 -16.36 19.96
C ILE A 122 11.62 -16.07 20.90
N ASN A 123 12.82 -16.09 20.33
CA ASN A 123 13.98 -15.51 20.99
C ASN A 123 14.04 -14.02 20.66
N TYR A 124 13.52 -13.20 21.56
CA TYR A 124 13.46 -11.74 21.40
C TYR A 124 14.83 -11.07 21.25
N LYS A 125 15.93 -11.73 21.67
CA LYS A 125 17.29 -11.20 21.49
C LYS A 125 17.84 -11.44 20.10
N THR A 126 17.52 -12.59 19.49
CA THR A 126 18.01 -12.98 18.16
C THR A 126 16.98 -12.81 17.05
N GLN A 127 15.74 -12.42 17.39
CA GLN A 127 14.59 -12.30 16.48
C GLN A 127 14.19 -13.63 15.82
N GLU A 128 14.66 -14.75 16.38
CA GLU A 128 14.41 -16.09 15.84
C GLU A 128 13.08 -16.64 16.37
N CYS A 129 12.20 -17.04 15.46
CA CYS A 129 11.00 -17.80 15.74
C CYS A 129 11.20 -19.28 15.39
N ASN A 130 10.89 -20.18 16.32
CA ASN A 130 10.91 -21.62 16.10
C ASN A 130 9.53 -22.21 16.39
N PHE A 131 9.04 -23.07 15.52
CA PHE A 131 7.74 -23.73 15.66
C PHE A 131 7.87 -25.08 16.35
N THR A 132 6.93 -25.38 17.23
CA THR A 132 6.68 -26.72 17.78
C THR A 132 5.49 -27.39 17.09
N TYR A 133 4.53 -26.60 16.60
CA TYR A 133 3.43 -27.07 15.76
C TYR A 133 3.92 -27.44 14.35
N ASP A 134 3.45 -28.55 13.79
CA ASP A 134 3.83 -28.98 12.44
C ASP A 134 3.20 -28.08 11.37
N ILE A 135 4.03 -27.20 10.80
CA ILE A 135 3.67 -26.32 9.68
C ILE A 135 4.29 -26.77 8.35
N SER A 136 4.82 -27.99 8.24
CA SER A 136 5.52 -28.47 7.03
C SER A 136 4.70 -28.38 5.75
N LYS A 137 3.38 -28.53 5.85
CA LYS A 137 2.45 -28.42 4.72
C LYS A 137 1.97 -26.99 4.44
N ALA A 138 2.36 -26.03 5.26
CA ALA A 138 1.97 -24.65 5.06
C ALA A 138 2.75 -23.99 3.92
N LYS A 139 2.13 -23.01 3.28
CA LYS A 139 2.73 -22.19 2.22
C LYS A 139 3.40 -20.96 2.80
N SER A 140 2.72 -20.30 3.74
CA SER A 140 3.19 -19.06 4.33
C SER A 140 2.77 -18.90 5.79
N ILE A 141 3.48 -18.00 6.45
CA ILE A 141 3.24 -17.56 7.82
C ILE A 141 3.02 -16.05 7.77
N LEU A 142 2.01 -15.55 8.47
CA LEU A 142 1.84 -14.14 8.76
C LEU A 142 2.10 -13.92 10.25
N PHE A 143 3.11 -13.12 10.55
CA PHE A 143 3.35 -12.57 11.87
C PHE A 143 2.76 -11.17 11.96
N ILE A 144 2.04 -10.90 13.05
CA ILE A 144 1.53 -9.57 13.41
C ILE A 144 2.08 -9.27 14.79
N TYR A 145 2.86 -8.21 14.96
CA TYR A 145 3.47 -7.88 16.23
C TYR A 145 3.72 -6.39 16.37
N SER A 146 3.83 -5.91 17.61
CA SER A 146 4.28 -4.55 17.85
C SER A 146 5.80 -4.53 17.96
N PHE A 147 6.44 -3.46 17.51
CA PHE A 147 7.87 -3.18 17.76
C PHE A 147 8.03 -1.75 18.26
N VAL A 148 9.17 -1.46 18.92
CA VAL A 148 9.47 -0.08 19.33
C VAL A 148 10.00 0.70 18.14
N GLY A 149 9.27 1.73 17.75
CA GLY A 149 9.66 2.63 16.68
C GLY A 149 9.64 4.08 17.11
N ILE A 150 10.40 4.90 16.41
CA ILE A 150 10.15 6.33 16.30
C ILE A 150 9.54 6.56 14.93
N PHE A 151 8.49 7.38 14.85
CA PHE A 151 7.95 7.78 13.56
C PHE A 151 7.91 9.29 13.39
N SER A 152 7.87 9.68 12.13
CA SER A 152 7.74 11.03 11.65
C SER A 152 6.59 11.05 10.65
N LEU A 153 5.61 11.93 10.89
CA LEU A 153 4.52 12.17 9.95
C LEU A 153 4.79 13.43 9.15
N ARG A 154 4.64 13.36 7.83
CA ARG A 154 4.72 14.50 6.93
C ARG A 154 3.59 14.47 5.93
N ASN A 155 2.95 15.60 5.71
CA ASN A 155 2.02 15.71 4.58
C ASN A 155 2.81 15.73 3.28
N PHE A 156 2.25 15.14 2.24
CA PHE A 156 2.81 15.18 0.90
C PHE A 156 1.77 15.62 -0.11
N GLU A 157 2.26 16.17 -1.21
CA GLU A 157 1.50 16.44 -2.41
C GLU A 157 2.19 15.76 -3.58
N GLN A 158 1.41 15.16 -4.46
CA GLN A 158 1.90 14.60 -5.70
C GLN A 158 0.98 14.98 -6.84
N GLU A 159 1.54 15.59 -7.88
CA GLU A 159 0.80 15.83 -9.11
C GLU A 159 0.50 14.51 -9.82
N LEU A 160 -0.63 14.46 -10.50
CA LEU A 160 -1.03 13.36 -11.37
C LEU A 160 -1.50 13.94 -12.70
N PHE A 161 -0.87 13.52 -13.78
CA PHE A 161 -1.20 13.94 -15.13
C PHE A 161 -1.88 12.80 -15.88
N ILE A 162 -2.95 13.13 -16.61
CA ILE A 162 -3.60 12.23 -17.56
C ILE A 162 -3.60 12.91 -18.91
N GLU A 163 -2.76 12.41 -19.81
CA GLU A 163 -2.70 12.89 -21.19
C GLU A 163 -3.64 12.05 -22.05
N VAL A 164 -4.48 12.74 -22.82
CA VAL A 164 -5.47 12.12 -23.72
C VAL A 164 -5.19 12.62 -25.12
N GLN A 165 -5.01 11.70 -26.05
CA GLN A 165 -4.89 11.98 -27.48
C GLN A 165 -6.00 11.23 -28.21
N ALA A 166 -6.68 11.90 -29.15
CA ALA A 166 -7.83 11.34 -29.87
C ALA A 166 -7.77 11.68 -31.36
N ALA A 167 -8.64 11.05 -32.16
CA ALA A 167 -8.69 11.28 -33.61
C ALA A 167 -9.48 12.54 -33.99
N SER A 168 -10.35 13.03 -33.10
CA SER A 168 -11.16 14.24 -33.32
C SER A 168 -11.35 15.05 -32.04
N THR A 169 -11.66 16.34 -32.16
CA THR A 169 -11.90 17.23 -31.01
C THR A 169 -13.10 16.78 -30.18
N ASN A 170 -14.17 16.31 -30.82
CA ASN A 170 -15.36 15.81 -30.12
C ASN A 170 -15.06 14.55 -29.31
N GLU A 171 -14.24 13.65 -29.87
CA GLU A 171 -13.78 12.46 -29.15
C GLU A 171 -12.87 12.84 -27.98
N LEU A 172 -11.96 13.79 -28.18
CA LEU A 172 -11.10 14.30 -27.12
C LEU A 172 -11.92 14.89 -25.96
N GLU A 173 -12.89 15.75 -26.26
CA GLU A 173 -13.77 16.36 -25.26
C GLU A 173 -14.57 15.28 -24.52
N LYS A 174 -15.18 14.34 -25.24
CA LYS A 174 -15.92 13.22 -24.64
C LYS A 174 -15.04 12.41 -23.70
N LEU A 175 -13.86 11.98 -24.16
CA LEU A 175 -12.96 11.13 -23.38
C LEU A 175 -12.43 11.85 -22.15
N THR A 176 -11.99 13.10 -22.29
CA THR A 176 -11.47 13.90 -21.18
C THR A 176 -12.55 14.15 -20.11
N ALA A 177 -13.78 14.47 -20.52
CA ALA A 177 -14.91 14.62 -19.61
C ALA A 177 -15.24 13.31 -18.87
N LEU A 178 -15.28 12.18 -19.58
CA LEU A 178 -15.54 10.87 -18.99
C LEU A 178 -14.43 10.45 -18.02
N ILE A 179 -13.17 10.64 -18.37
CA ILE A 179 -12.03 10.32 -17.50
C ILE A 179 -12.10 11.14 -16.21
N ALA A 180 -12.30 12.46 -16.33
CA ALA A 180 -12.45 13.33 -15.17
C ALA A 180 -13.66 12.92 -14.31
N GLY A 181 -14.80 12.66 -14.95
CA GLY A 181 -16.01 12.18 -14.31
C GLY A 181 -15.81 10.85 -13.57
N SER A 182 -15.16 9.87 -14.19
CA SER A 182 -14.88 8.57 -13.58
C SER A 182 -14.05 8.72 -12.31
N ILE A 183 -12.97 9.50 -12.36
CA ILE A 183 -12.11 9.71 -11.18
C ILE A 183 -12.84 10.48 -10.08
N LEU A 184 -13.54 11.56 -10.43
CA LEU A 184 -14.24 12.42 -9.45
C LEU A 184 -15.41 11.69 -8.78
N THR A 185 -16.12 10.81 -9.50
CA THR A 185 -17.23 10.04 -8.92
C THR A 185 -16.79 8.82 -8.13
N HIS A 186 -15.56 8.32 -8.34
CA HIS A 186 -15.03 7.14 -7.64
C HIS A 186 -13.86 7.47 -6.69
N HIS A 187 -13.59 8.75 -6.42
CA HIS A 187 -12.41 9.17 -5.65
C HIS A 187 -12.32 8.52 -4.26
N ASP A 188 -13.44 8.40 -3.54
CA ASP A 188 -13.49 7.72 -2.24
C ASP A 188 -13.10 6.23 -2.34
N GLN A 189 -13.55 5.55 -3.39
CA GLN A 189 -13.19 4.15 -3.64
C GLN A 189 -11.72 4.01 -4.00
N LEU A 190 -11.17 4.94 -4.80
CA LEU A 190 -9.74 4.97 -5.14
C LEU A 190 -8.88 5.19 -3.89
N ILE A 191 -9.24 6.15 -3.03
CA ILE A 191 -8.54 6.44 -1.77
C ILE A 191 -8.64 5.24 -0.82
N LYS A 192 -9.83 4.65 -0.69
CA LYS A 192 -10.05 3.47 0.16
C LYS A 192 -9.20 2.29 -0.31
N ALA A 193 -9.22 1.98 -1.61
CA ALA A 193 -8.42 0.91 -2.19
C ALA A 193 -6.92 1.15 -1.94
N TYR A 194 -6.40 2.34 -2.26
CA TYR A 194 -5.00 2.66 -2.01
C TYR A 194 -4.60 2.52 -0.53
N ASN A 195 -5.49 2.89 0.40
CA ASN A 195 -5.15 2.89 1.82
C ASN A 195 -5.31 1.52 2.50
N GLN A 196 -6.17 0.65 1.98
CA GLN A 196 -6.62 -0.57 2.68
C GLN A 196 -6.34 -1.86 1.91
N ASP A 197 -6.36 -1.83 0.58
CA ASP A 197 -6.15 -3.02 -0.25
C ASP A 197 -4.64 -3.34 -0.30
N PRO A 198 -4.19 -4.53 0.15
CA PRO A 198 -2.79 -4.93 0.09
C PRO A 198 -2.19 -4.85 -1.32
N THR A 199 -2.98 -5.02 -2.38
CA THR A 199 -2.53 -4.91 -3.77
C THR A 199 -2.16 -3.48 -4.16
N TYR A 200 -2.85 -2.48 -3.60
CA TYR A 200 -2.66 -1.08 -3.96
C TYR A 200 -1.99 -0.24 -2.85
N LYS A 201 -1.87 -0.78 -1.65
CA LYS A 201 -1.18 -0.13 -0.54
C LYS A 201 0.28 0.11 -0.87
N THR A 202 0.75 1.33 -0.66
CA THR A 202 2.16 1.68 -0.82
C THR A 202 2.85 1.67 0.53
N GLU A 203 3.46 0.53 0.83
CA GLU A 203 4.29 0.30 2.01
C GLU A 203 5.65 -0.21 1.57
N TYR A 204 6.72 0.43 2.05
CA TYR A 204 8.10 0.03 1.78
C TYR A 204 8.82 -0.20 3.09
N ASN A 205 9.52 -1.33 3.19
CA ASN A 205 10.31 -1.68 4.36
C ASN A 205 11.75 -1.96 3.91
N ALA A 206 12.71 -1.36 4.61
CA ALA A 206 14.14 -1.54 4.40
C ALA A 206 14.83 -1.64 5.76
N ALA A 207 15.04 -2.89 6.23
CA ALA A 207 15.57 -3.20 7.56
C ALA A 207 14.81 -2.44 8.68
N SER A 208 15.48 -1.52 9.37
CA SER A 208 14.88 -0.73 10.45
C SER A 208 13.95 0.38 9.95
N LEU A 209 14.04 0.79 8.68
CA LEU A 209 13.21 1.85 8.11
C LEU A 209 11.93 1.27 7.49
N GLY A 210 10.80 1.91 7.76
CA GLY A 210 9.51 1.67 7.12
C GLY A 210 8.91 2.98 6.62
N ILE A 211 8.27 2.95 5.47
CA ILE A 211 7.54 4.06 4.88
C ILE A 211 6.14 3.57 4.55
N LEU A 212 5.13 4.27 5.07
CA LEU A 212 3.73 4.04 4.75
C LEU A 212 3.12 5.33 4.23
N ALA A 213 2.58 5.29 3.02
CA ALA A 213 1.79 6.38 2.47
C ALA A 213 0.30 6.15 2.71
N LYS A 214 -0.41 7.22 3.10
CA LYS A 214 -1.87 7.26 3.18
C LYS A 214 -2.39 8.43 2.37
N LEU A 215 -3.35 8.17 1.50
CA LEU A 215 -4.03 9.20 0.72
C LEU A 215 -5.20 9.79 1.50
N HIS A 216 -5.40 11.10 1.31
CA HIS A 216 -6.53 11.83 1.88
C HIS A 216 -7.43 12.42 0.79
N GLN A 217 -6.85 12.89 -0.32
CA GLN A 217 -7.62 13.58 -1.35
C GLN A 217 -7.03 13.36 -2.74
N ILE A 218 -7.92 13.36 -3.74
CA ILE A 218 -7.61 13.48 -5.16
C ILE A 218 -8.42 14.67 -5.66
N GLN A 219 -7.75 15.75 -6.05
CA GLN A 219 -8.38 16.99 -6.49
C GLN A 219 -8.13 17.21 -7.98
N PHE A 220 -9.18 17.46 -8.75
CA PHE A 220 -9.02 17.94 -10.12
C PHE A 220 -8.61 19.41 -10.12
N LEU A 221 -7.55 19.75 -10.85
CA LEU A 221 -7.04 21.12 -10.93
C LEU A 221 -7.43 21.80 -12.24
N ALA A 222 -7.13 21.16 -13.38
CA ALA A 222 -7.36 21.74 -14.70
C ALA A 222 -7.32 20.68 -15.80
N GLY A 223 -7.91 21.01 -16.95
CA GLY A 223 -7.66 20.34 -18.21
C GLY A 223 -7.15 21.35 -19.23
N ASN A 224 -5.93 21.17 -19.72
CA ASN A 224 -5.31 22.10 -20.66
C ASN A 224 -5.11 21.40 -22.01
N PRO A 225 -5.52 22.02 -23.14
CA PRO A 225 -5.10 21.53 -24.45
C PRO A 225 -3.57 21.62 -24.57
N ALA A 226 -2.97 20.71 -25.33
CA ALA A 226 -1.54 20.81 -25.62
C ALA A 226 -1.26 21.95 -26.61
N ASP A 227 -0.15 22.66 -26.44
CA ASP A 227 0.31 23.75 -27.34
C ASP A 227 0.84 23.24 -28.71
N THR A 228 0.39 22.05 -29.15
CA THR A 228 0.89 21.35 -30.34
C THR A 228 -0.21 21.15 -31.38
N SER A 229 0.16 20.86 -32.62
CA SER A 229 -0.78 20.57 -33.72
C SER A 229 -1.58 19.27 -33.57
N SER A 230 -1.39 18.51 -32.48
CA SER A 230 -2.13 17.28 -32.20
C SER A 230 -3.40 17.54 -31.39
N ILE A 231 -4.43 16.72 -31.63
CA ILE A 231 -5.66 16.73 -30.84
C ILE A 231 -5.38 16.05 -29.49
N LYS A 232 -4.86 16.83 -28.54
CA LYS A 232 -4.38 16.37 -27.24
C LYS A 232 -4.82 17.30 -26.10
N MET A 233 -5.17 16.71 -24.97
CA MET A 233 -5.46 17.42 -23.72
C MET A 233 -4.77 16.74 -22.55
N THR A 234 -4.29 17.54 -21.60
CA THR A 234 -3.68 17.07 -20.37
C THR A 234 -4.54 17.49 -19.18
N LEU A 235 -5.09 16.49 -18.49
CA LEU A 235 -5.77 16.67 -17.22
C LEU A 235 -4.76 16.64 -16.09
N LYS A 236 -4.85 17.61 -15.17
CA LYS A 236 -4.01 17.73 -13.99
C LYS A 236 -4.85 17.51 -12.74
N PHE A 237 -4.38 16.60 -11.90
CA PHE A 237 -4.89 16.36 -10.56
C PHE A 237 -3.79 16.60 -9.52
N LEU A 238 -4.20 16.95 -8.31
CA LEU A 238 -3.35 16.97 -7.13
C LEU A 238 -3.78 15.88 -6.18
N VAL A 239 -2.84 15.02 -5.82
CA VAL A 239 -3.05 13.95 -4.85
C VAL A 239 -2.36 14.36 -3.56
N THR A 240 -3.12 14.44 -2.47
CA THR A 240 -2.58 14.82 -1.16
C THR A 240 -2.75 13.70 -0.15
N GLY A 241 -1.81 13.62 0.78
CA GLY A 241 -1.75 12.53 1.74
C GLY A 241 -0.78 12.79 2.87
N GLN A 242 -0.52 11.75 3.63
CA GLN A 242 0.48 11.73 4.69
C GLN A 242 1.42 10.55 4.52
N LEU A 243 2.69 10.82 4.73
CA LEU A 243 3.78 9.87 4.77
C LEU A 243 4.14 9.62 6.22
N LYS A 244 4.06 8.37 6.65
CA LYS A 244 4.61 7.90 7.92
C LYS A 244 5.95 7.24 7.65
N ALA A 245 7.02 7.87 8.12
CA ALA A 245 8.34 7.28 8.13
C ALA A 245 8.64 6.76 9.54
N THR A 246 8.85 5.45 9.67
CA THR A 246 9.11 4.77 10.94
C THR A 246 10.51 4.21 10.94
N ARG A 247 11.27 4.45 12.00
CA ARG A 247 12.55 3.80 12.26
C ARG A 247 12.40 2.92 13.51
N ALA A 248 12.62 1.62 13.34
CA ALA A 248 12.69 0.67 14.45
C ALA A 248 13.90 0.98 15.34
N ILE A 249 13.73 0.79 16.65
CA ILE A 249 14.81 0.88 17.62
C ILE A 249 14.92 -0.48 18.31
N SER A 250 16.15 -0.98 18.44
CA SER A 250 16.47 -2.30 18.98
C SER A 250 16.93 -2.27 20.46
N GLU A 251 16.94 -1.11 21.10
CA GLU A 251 17.43 -0.95 22.48
C GLU A 251 16.33 -1.26 23.51
N ASN A 252 16.73 -1.73 24.70
CA ASN A 252 15.82 -2.04 25.82
C ASN A 252 15.19 -0.75 26.37
N PHE A 253 14.05 -0.34 25.83
CA PHE A 253 13.25 0.71 26.45
C PHE A 253 12.26 0.11 27.44
N GLY A 254 12.21 0.68 28.64
CA GLY A 254 11.15 0.42 29.63
C GLY A 254 9.84 1.10 29.23
N ILE A 255 9.32 0.79 28.04
CA ILE A 255 7.99 1.21 27.61
C ILE A 255 6.99 0.25 28.25
N ILE A 256 5.88 0.78 28.79
CA ILE A 256 4.80 -0.06 29.32
C ILE A 256 4.23 -0.89 28.17
N GLU A 257 4.49 -2.19 28.21
CA GLU A 257 4.24 -3.11 27.09
C GLU A 257 2.75 -3.44 26.92
N LYS A 258 1.97 -3.37 28.00
CA LYS A 258 0.50 -3.46 28.05
C LYS A 258 0.04 -3.25 29.50
N ILE A 259 -1.14 -2.68 29.70
CA ILE A 259 -1.85 -2.83 30.99
C ILE A 259 -2.78 -4.02 30.83
N GLU A 260 -2.47 -5.14 31.47
CA GLU A 260 -3.44 -6.22 31.65
C GLU A 260 -4.37 -5.86 32.82
N ILE A 261 -5.61 -5.49 32.49
CA ILE A 261 -6.67 -5.40 33.50
C ILE A 261 -7.18 -6.82 33.72
N ILE A 262 -6.75 -7.46 34.80
CA ILE A 262 -7.31 -8.74 35.23
C ILE A 262 -8.63 -8.43 35.93
N GLU A 263 -9.75 -8.68 35.26
CA GLU A 263 -11.05 -8.67 35.93
C GLU A 263 -11.11 -9.84 36.93
N PRO A 264 -11.46 -9.59 38.21
CA PRO A 264 -11.55 -10.67 39.19
C PRO A 264 -12.68 -11.62 38.80
N THR A 265 -12.34 -12.89 38.58
CA THR A 265 -13.30 -13.97 38.41
C THR A 265 -14.12 -14.09 39.70
N VAL A 266 -15.36 -13.62 39.67
CA VAL A 266 -16.33 -13.89 40.74
C VAL A 266 -16.82 -15.32 40.55
N SER A 267 -16.20 -16.24 41.27
CA SER A 267 -16.70 -17.61 41.41
C SER A 267 -18.07 -17.59 42.10
N ARG A 268 -19.09 -18.15 41.44
CA ARG A 268 -20.36 -18.54 42.07
C ARG A 268 -20.28 -19.99 42.52
#